data_AF-A0A7S3TSW9-F1
#
_entry.id   AF-A0A7S3TSW9-F1
#
_cell.length_a   1.000
_cell.length_b   1.000
_cell.length_c   1.000
_cell.angle_alpha   90.00
_cell.angle_beta   90.00
_cell.angle_gamma   90.00
#
_symmetry.space_group_name_H-M   'P 1'
#
loop_
_entity.id
_entity.type
_entity.pdbx_description
1 polymer ?
#
loop_
_entity_poly.entity_id
_entity_poly.type
_entity_poly.pdbx_seq_one_letter_code
_entity_poly.pdbx_strand_id
1 'polypeptide(L)'
;GHHRPCAHAEASKRITQLLWQFAGRGDAERFIARKIFPSLPSYADQFTCAVPMTRIRDIAHRGDIPHEMKQEIKHTLQNKLHRCADPGDMITCEKILHKARNGNYSRDFLEQLEIFYRELKEFFNAAGLDEQARHVADAHPALRGLVDRFLHEKHHAQPFDQLAALEDLRRHLVTRTEVEQTWLLLDLELEKYAFVKLSEGVNNLEHGHRDRDWWQRLLRGLQLALAQ
;
A
#
# COMPACT_ATOMS: atom_id res chain seq x y z
N GLY A 1 14.42 10.93 20.95
CA GLY A 1 15.67 10.80 20.18
C GLY A 1 15.39 11.15 18.73
N HIS A 2 16.42 11.46 17.93
CA HIS A 2 16.27 11.58 16.48
C HIS A 2 16.17 10.17 15.89
N HIS A 3 14.97 9.76 15.49
CA HIS A 3 14.73 8.46 14.88
C HIS A 3 14.64 8.66 13.36
N ARG A 4 15.69 8.23 12.67
CA ARG A 4 15.71 8.21 11.20
C ARG A 4 14.69 7.19 10.67
N PRO A 5 14.31 7.26 9.38
CA PRO A 5 13.35 6.32 8.81
C PRO A 5 13.77 4.84 8.99
N CYS A 6 15.08 4.54 9.02
CA CYS A 6 15.57 3.19 9.27
C CYS A 6 15.26 2.66 10.68
N ALA A 7 15.30 3.53 11.70
CA ALA A 7 14.87 3.15 13.04
C ALA A 7 13.37 2.82 13.08
N HIS A 8 12.55 3.55 12.31
CA HIS A 8 11.12 3.27 12.18
C HIS A 8 10.85 1.97 11.41
N ALA A 9 11.60 1.70 10.33
CA ALA A 9 11.53 0.44 9.59
C ALA A 9 11.92 -0.77 10.46
N GLU A 10 13.02 -0.67 11.21
CA GLU A 10 13.44 -1.73 12.14
C GLU A 10 12.43 -1.95 13.28
N ALA A 11 11.86 -0.88 13.82
CA ALA A 11 10.79 -0.99 14.80
C ALA A 11 9.54 -1.66 14.21
N SER A 12 9.15 -1.28 12.99
CA SER A 12 8.04 -1.88 12.24
C SER A 12 8.22 -3.39 12.06
N LYS A 13 9.42 -3.83 11.67
CA LYS A 13 9.76 -5.25 11.53
C LYS A 13 9.55 -6.01 12.84
N ARG A 14 10.02 -5.47 13.97
CA ARG A 14 9.86 -6.08 15.30
C ARG A 14 8.40 -6.11 15.74
N ILE A 15 7.66 -5.01 15.55
CA ILE A 15 6.23 -4.94 15.89
C ILE A 15 5.46 -5.96 15.06
N THR A 16 5.76 -6.09 13.77
CA THR A 16 5.12 -7.07 12.88
C THR A 16 5.31 -8.50 13.38
N GLN A 17 6.52 -8.87 13.83
CA GLN A 17 6.78 -10.19 14.41
C GLN A 17 5.96 -10.43 15.69
N LEU A 18 5.86 -9.43 16.57
CA LEU A 18 5.06 -9.52 17.79
C LEU A 18 3.55 -9.59 17.49
N LEU A 19 3.10 -8.86 16.46
CA LEU A 19 1.71 -8.90 16.01
C LEU A 19 1.32 -10.26 15.44
N TRP A 20 2.23 -10.96 14.74
CA TRP A 20 1.98 -12.33 14.32
C TRP A 20 1.88 -13.31 15.49
N GLN A 21 2.75 -13.17 16.50
CA GLN A 21 2.63 -13.97 17.74
C GLN A 21 1.32 -13.70 18.49
N PHE A 22 0.86 -12.45 18.48
CA PHE A 22 -0.43 -12.08 19.03
C PHE A 22 -1.59 -12.66 18.20
N ALA A 23 -1.53 -12.54 16.87
CA ALA A 23 -2.53 -13.06 15.95
C ALA A 23 -2.71 -14.58 16.05
N GLY A 24 -1.65 -15.33 16.40
CA GLY A 24 -1.72 -16.77 16.61
C GLY A 24 -2.51 -17.23 17.86
N ARG A 25 -2.98 -16.30 18.70
CA ARG A 25 -3.74 -16.63 19.92
C ARG A 25 -5.22 -16.91 19.68
N GLY A 26 -5.76 -16.44 18.56
CA GLY A 26 -7.16 -16.60 18.22
C GLY A 26 -7.63 -15.65 17.12
N ASP A 27 -8.86 -15.87 16.64
CA ASP A 27 -9.45 -15.10 15.54
C ASP A 27 -9.64 -13.61 15.88
N ALA A 28 -9.93 -13.30 17.16
CA ALA A 28 -10.10 -11.93 17.62
C ALA A 28 -8.77 -11.16 17.58
N GLU A 29 -7.70 -11.76 18.08
CA GLU A 29 -6.36 -11.19 18.04
C GLU A 29 -5.85 -11.02 16.61
N ARG A 30 -6.12 -12.01 15.74
CA ARG A 30 -5.80 -11.94 14.31
C ARG A 30 -6.53 -10.78 13.64
N PHE A 31 -7.83 -10.62 13.90
CA PHE A 31 -8.61 -9.48 13.40
C PHE A 31 -8.00 -8.14 13.83
N ILE A 32 -7.62 -8.00 15.11
CA ILE A 32 -6.99 -6.77 15.62
C ILE A 32 -5.64 -6.52 14.94
N ALA A 33 -4.77 -7.54 14.84
CA ALA A 33 -3.47 -7.42 14.20
C ALA A 33 -3.58 -6.94 12.74
N ARG A 34 -4.55 -7.47 11.99
CA ARG A 34 -4.86 -7.06 10.61
C ARG A 34 -5.23 -5.58 10.46
N LYS A 35 -5.79 -4.96 11.50
CA LYS A 35 -6.06 -3.50 11.50
C LYS A 35 -4.81 -2.67 11.77
N ILE A 36 -3.78 -3.25 12.38
CA ILE A 36 -2.55 -2.56 12.77
C ILE A 36 -1.48 -2.66 11.66
N PHE A 37 -1.36 -3.81 10.99
CA PHE A 37 -0.31 -4.02 9.98
C PHE A 37 -0.17 -2.92 8.93
N PRO A 38 -1.26 -2.38 8.33
CA PRO A 38 -1.15 -1.31 7.33
C PRO A 38 -0.58 0.00 7.87
N SER A 39 -0.66 0.23 9.18
CA SER A 39 -0.17 1.46 9.83
C SER A 39 1.32 1.42 10.15
N LEU A 40 1.96 0.26 9.97
CA LEU A 40 3.39 0.10 10.20
C LEU A 40 4.17 0.46 8.93
N PRO A 41 5.26 1.25 9.02
CA PRO A 41 6.10 1.56 7.87
C PRO A 41 6.68 0.32 7.18
N SER A 42 7.07 0.46 5.92
CA SER A 42 7.79 -0.56 5.19
C SER A 42 9.13 -0.85 5.86
N TYR A 43 9.47 -2.13 5.94
CA TYR A 43 10.77 -2.62 6.40
C TYR A 43 11.56 -3.33 5.30
N ALA A 44 11.28 -3.01 4.03
CA ALA A 44 12.10 -3.42 2.91
C ALA A 44 13.56 -2.94 3.07
N ASP A 45 14.51 -3.64 2.44
CA ASP A 45 15.94 -3.42 2.61
C ASP A 45 16.39 -1.97 2.33
N GLN A 46 15.74 -1.32 1.37
CA GLN A 46 16.00 0.09 1.05
C GLN A 46 15.64 1.06 2.18
N PHE A 47 14.74 0.67 3.10
CA PHE A 47 14.32 1.49 4.24
C PHE A 47 15.02 1.12 5.54
N THR A 48 15.56 -0.10 5.67
CA THR A 48 16.35 -0.53 6.84
C THR A 48 17.83 -0.20 6.73
N CYS A 49 18.30 0.23 5.55
CA CYS A 49 19.67 0.69 5.37
C CYS A 49 20.04 1.90 6.26
N ALA A 50 21.34 2.18 6.44
CA ALA A 50 21.78 3.22 7.37
C ALA A 50 21.31 4.65 7.00
N VAL A 51 21.06 4.91 5.72
CA VAL A 51 20.65 6.22 5.21
C VAL A 51 19.57 6.04 4.13
N PRO A 52 18.31 5.79 4.53
CA PRO A 52 17.19 5.70 3.59
C PRO A 52 16.72 7.10 3.18
N MET A 53 15.89 7.18 2.14
CA MET A 53 15.23 8.42 1.70
C MET A 53 16.19 9.56 1.35
N THR A 54 17.38 9.26 0.83
CA THR A 54 18.41 10.27 0.51
C THR A 54 18.02 11.21 -0.63
N ARG A 55 17.14 10.79 -1.53
CA ARG A 55 16.74 11.59 -2.71
C ARG A 55 16.24 12.99 -2.33
N ILE A 56 15.54 13.12 -1.21
CA ILE A 56 15.05 14.43 -0.74
C ILE A 56 16.18 15.42 -0.44
N ARG A 57 17.34 14.92 -0.03
CA ARG A 57 18.54 15.73 0.16
C ARG A 57 19.00 16.30 -1.18
N ASP A 58 19.12 15.45 -2.20
CA ASP A 58 19.58 15.88 -3.52
C ASP A 58 18.62 16.89 -4.14
N ILE A 59 17.31 16.64 -4.01
CA ILE A 59 16.24 17.57 -4.43
C ILE A 59 16.40 18.94 -3.73
N ALA A 60 16.61 18.97 -2.41
CA ALA A 60 16.76 20.21 -1.64
C ALA A 60 18.02 21.02 -2.00
N HIS A 61 19.04 20.36 -2.56
CA HIS A 61 20.32 20.97 -2.94
C HIS A 61 20.44 21.35 -4.42
N ARG A 62 19.41 21.06 -5.23
CA ARG A 62 19.40 21.36 -6.67
C ARG A 62 19.70 22.82 -6.99
N GLY A 63 20.47 23.07 -8.05
CA GLY A 63 20.84 24.42 -8.50
C GLY A 63 19.74 25.17 -9.25
N ASP A 64 18.83 24.43 -9.89
CA ASP A 64 17.83 24.91 -10.84
C ASP A 64 16.46 25.26 -10.22
N ILE A 65 16.35 25.30 -8.88
CA ILE A 65 15.13 25.71 -8.18
C ILE A 65 15.37 27.00 -7.36
N PRO A 66 14.36 27.88 -7.20
CA PRO A 66 14.48 29.11 -6.41
C PRO A 66 14.83 28.85 -4.94
N HIS A 67 15.48 29.82 -4.29
CA HIS A 67 15.90 29.69 -2.89
C HIS A 67 14.75 29.37 -1.95
N GLU A 68 13.59 30.01 -2.14
CA GLU A 68 12.39 29.78 -1.33
C GLU A 68 11.94 28.30 -1.38
N MET A 69 11.88 27.72 -2.58
CA MET A 69 11.52 26.31 -2.77
C MET A 69 12.52 25.37 -2.07
N LYS A 70 13.82 25.67 -2.13
CA LYS A 70 14.85 24.90 -1.40
C LYS A 70 14.60 24.91 0.10
N GLN A 71 14.31 26.09 0.66
CA GLN A 71 14.07 26.23 2.09
C GLN A 71 12.79 25.52 2.51
N GLU A 72 11.72 25.62 1.72
CA GLU A 72 10.48 24.91 1.96
C GLU A 72 10.73 23.39 2.04
N ILE A 73 11.35 22.80 1.02
CA ILE A 73 11.68 21.37 0.98
C ILE A 73 12.57 20.97 2.17
N LYS A 74 13.63 21.73 2.43
CA LYS A 74 14.59 21.44 3.50
C LYS A 74 13.93 21.43 4.88
N HIS A 75 13.15 22.47 5.19
CA HIS A 75 12.64 22.68 6.54
C HIS A 75 11.34 21.94 6.83
N THR A 76 10.49 21.77 5.82
CA THR A 76 9.19 21.13 6.02
C THR A 76 9.21 19.63 5.78
N LEU A 77 10.18 19.11 5.02
CA LEU A 77 10.22 17.71 4.61
C LEU A 77 11.55 17.04 4.98
N GLN A 78 12.68 17.46 4.42
CA GLN A 78 13.99 16.80 4.65
C GLN A 78 14.36 16.74 6.14
N ASN A 79 14.33 17.88 6.83
CA ASN A 79 14.72 17.95 8.25
C ASN A 79 13.77 17.17 9.15
N LYS A 80 12.48 17.08 8.78
CA LYS A 80 11.49 16.33 9.56
C LYS A 80 11.70 14.83 9.39
N LEU A 81 11.71 14.35 8.16
CA LEU A 81 11.94 12.93 7.83
C LEU A 81 13.18 12.35 8.50
N HIS A 82 14.29 13.10 8.54
CA HIS A 82 15.53 12.64 9.18
C HIS A 82 15.55 12.73 10.72
N ARG A 83 14.53 13.35 11.34
CA ARG A 83 14.40 13.46 12.79
C ARG A 83 13.30 12.55 13.34
N CYS A 84 12.18 12.48 12.65
CA CYS A 84 11.01 11.65 12.94
C CYS A 84 10.15 11.61 11.67
N ALA A 85 10.10 10.47 11.00
CA ALA A 85 9.25 10.32 9.82
C ALA A 85 7.81 10.08 10.26
N ASP A 86 6.86 10.82 9.68
CA ASP A 86 5.44 10.69 9.98
C ASP A 86 4.58 10.70 8.71
N PRO A 87 3.39 10.07 8.70
CA PRO A 87 2.53 10.06 7.51
C PRO A 87 2.16 11.45 6.96
N GLY A 88 2.22 12.50 7.79
CA GLY A 88 2.04 13.88 7.37
C GLY A 88 3.16 14.41 6.46
N ASP A 89 4.32 13.75 6.40
CA ASP A 89 5.37 14.02 5.43
C ASP A 89 4.88 13.75 3.99
N MET A 90 3.99 12.76 3.78
CA MET A 90 3.36 12.54 2.47
C MET A 90 2.49 13.73 2.07
N ILE A 91 1.67 14.26 2.99
CA ILE A 91 0.80 15.41 2.74
C ILE A 91 1.66 16.65 2.43
N THR A 92 2.76 16.83 3.17
CA THR A 92 3.72 17.91 2.89
C THR A 92 4.32 17.76 1.49
N CYS A 93 4.79 16.55 1.14
CA CYS A 93 5.38 16.28 -0.16
C CYS A 93 4.37 16.49 -1.31
N GLU A 94 3.12 16.08 -1.13
CA GLU A 94 2.05 16.25 -2.11
C GLU A 94 1.75 17.74 -2.35
N LYS A 95 1.72 18.57 -1.30
CA LYS A 95 1.55 20.03 -1.42
C LYS A 95 2.70 20.66 -2.20
N ILE A 96 3.94 20.29 -1.90
CA ILE A 96 5.13 20.77 -2.61
C ILE A 96 5.08 20.34 -4.08
N LEU A 97 4.69 19.09 -4.35
CA LEU A 97 4.55 18.56 -5.71
C LEU A 97 3.45 19.30 -6.49
N HIS A 98 2.31 19.58 -5.86
CA HIS A 98 1.25 20.37 -6.46
C HIS A 98 1.70 21.80 -6.78
N LYS A 99 2.38 22.48 -5.84
CA LYS A 99 2.98 23.81 -6.07
C LYS A 99 3.99 23.77 -7.23
N ALA A 100 4.83 22.73 -7.28
CA ALA A 100 5.81 22.55 -8.34
C ALA A 100 5.18 22.35 -9.72
N ARG A 101 4.14 21.49 -9.83
CA ARG A 101 3.44 21.24 -11.10
C ARG A 101 2.74 22.46 -11.68
N ASN A 102 2.29 23.38 -10.83
CA ASN A 102 1.66 24.63 -11.24
C ASN A 102 2.66 25.79 -11.41
N GLY A 103 3.94 25.56 -11.16
CA GLY A 103 5.00 26.56 -11.31
C GLY A 103 5.85 26.32 -12.56
N ASN A 104 6.78 27.24 -12.82
CA ASN A 104 7.73 27.13 -13.93
C ASN A 104 9.03 26.44 -13.46
N TYR A 105 8.96 25.14 -13.17
CA TYR A 105 10.10 24.33 -12.76
C TYR A 105 10.58 23.38 -13.87
N SER A 106 11.82 22.92 -13.77
CA SER A 106 12.37 21.96 -14.73
C SER A 106 11.63 20.61 -14.66
N ARG A 107 11.51 19.95 -15.82
CA ARG A 107 10.92 18.60 -15.90
C ARG A 107 11.67 17.59 -15.02
N ASP A 108 12.99 17.69 -14.99
CA ASP A 108 13.85 16.81 -14.20
C ASP A 108 13.60 16.99 -12.69
N PHE A 109 13.42 18.21 -12.21
CA PHE A 109 13.02 18.46 -10.81
C PHE A 109 11.67 17.81 -10.49
N LEU A 110 10.67 18.01 -11.35
CA LEU A 110 9.34 17.42 -11.16
C LEU A 110 9.42 15.88 -11.10
N GLU A 111 10.16 15.28 -12.02
CA GLU A 111 10.34 13.82 -12.07
C GLU A 111 11.01 13.28 -10.80
N GLN A 112 12.08 13.92 -10.32
CA GLN A 112 12.73 13.51 -9.06
C GLN A 112 11.79 13.64 -7.86
N LEU A 113 10.97 14.70 -7.80
CA LEU A 113 10.00 14.89 -6.73
C LEU A 113 8.87 13.86 -6.79
N GLU A 114 8.44 13.46 -7.99
CA GLU A 114 7.46 12.38 -8.16
C GLU A 114 8.02 11.01 -7.77
N ILE A 115 9.28 10.72 -8.13
CA ILE A 115 9.97 9.50 -7.67
C ILE A 115 10.02 9.49 -6.14
N PHE A 116 10.42 10.61 -5.52
CA PHE A 116 10.49 10.73 -4.08
C PHE A 116 9.13 10.56 -3.40
N TYR A 117 8.07 11.12 -3.98
CA TYR A 117 6.71 10.93 -3.45
C TYR A 117 6.28 9.46 -3.48
N ARG A 118 6.64 8.71 -4.53
CA ARG A 118 6.40 7.25 -4.59
C ARG A 118 7.20 6.50 -3.52
N GLU A 119 8.47 6.86 -3.30
CA GLU A 119 9.30 6.29 -2.23
C GLU A 119 8.66 6.54 -0.84
N LEU A 120 8.08 7.73 -0.60
CA LEU A 120 7.33 8.03 0.62
C LEU A 120 6.07 7.17 0.76
N LYS A 121 5.28 7.05 -0.31
CA LYS A 121 4.10 6.18 -0.31
C LYS A 121 4.47 4.73 0.01
N GLU A 122 5.55 4.24 -0.57
CA GLU A 122 6.06 2.90 -0.30
C GLU A 122 6.52 2.77 1.15
N PHE A 123 7.28 3.75 1.67
CA PHE A 123 7.74 3.74 3.06
C PHE A 123 6.58 3.72 4.06
N PHE A 124 5.48 4.42 3.79
CA PHE A 124 4.30 4.42 4.66
C PHE A 124 3.25 3.38 4.30
N ASN A 125 3.54 2.45 3.38
CA ASN A 125 2.61 1.42 2.91
C ASN A 125 1.26 2.00 2.43
N ALA A 126 1.29 3.19 1.83
CA ALA A 126 0.12 3.95 1.38
C ALA A 126 -0.28 3.64 -0.07
N ALA A 127 0.27 2.58 -0.66
CA ALA A 127 -0.11 2.11 -1.98
C ALA A 127 -1.48 1.39 -1.92
N GLY A 128 -2.34 1.68 -2.90
CA GLY A 128 -3.64 1.02 -3.02
C GLY A 128 -3.55 -0.35 -3.69
N LEU A 129 -4.68 -1.06 -3.76
CA LEU A 129 -4.78 -2.41 -4.34
C LEU A 129 -4.00 -2.63 -5.65
N ASP A 130 -4.19 -1.77 -6.65
CA ASP A 130 -3.57 -1.96 -7.97
C ASP A 130 -2.05 -1.80 -7.92
N GLU A 131 -1.56 -0.85 -7.14
CA GLU A 131 -0.13 -0.61 -6.93
C GLU A 131 0.48 -1.79 -6.15
N GLN A 132 -0.17 -2.25 -5.07
CA GLN A 132 0.28 -3.40 -4.29
C GLN A 132 0.33 -4.69 -5.12
N ALA A 133 -0.69 -4.94 -5.95
CA ALA A 133 -0.73 -6.10 -6.82
C ALA A 133 0.43 -6.09 -7.82
N ARG A 134 0.73 -4.91 -8.40
CA ARG A 134 1.87 -4.74 -9.31
C ARG A 134 3.19 -4.94 -8.59
N HIS A 135 3.38 -4.39 -7.39
CA HIS A 135 4.60 -4.59 -6.60
C HIS A 135 4.86 -6.08 -6.30
N VAL A 136 3.83 -6.82 -5.90
CA VAL A 136 3.96 -8.27 -5.65
C VAL A 136 4.34 -8.99 -6.94
N ALA A 137 3.74 -8.67 -8.08
CA ALA A 137 4.09 -9.30 -9.35
C ALA A 137 5.47 -8.87 -9.90
N ASP A 138 5.97 -7.68 -9.56
CA ASP A 138 7.33 -7.25 -9.88
C ASP A 138 8.37 -8.04 -9.06
N ALA A 139 8.11 -8.23 -7.76
CA ALA A 139 8.95 -9.02 -6.88
C ALA A 139 8.85 -10.54 -7.15
N HIS A 140 7.69 -11.00 -7.63
CA HIS A 140 7.38 -12.41 -7.86
C HIS A 140 6.81 -12.62 -9.27
N PRO A 141 7.68 -12.69 -10.31
CA PRO A 141 7.24 -12.75 -11.71
C PRO A 141 6.29 -13.90 -12.04
N ALA A 142 6.33 -15.01 -11.29
CA ALA A 142 5.41 -16.14 -11.43
C ALA A 142 3.93 -15.75 -11.21
N LEU A 143 3.67 -14.69 -10.43
CA LEU A 143 2.31 -14.20 -10.17
C LEU A 143 1.83 -13.17 -11.21
N ARG A 144 2.68 -12.68 -12.11
CA ARG A 144 2.33 -11.62 -13.06
C ARG A 144 1.06 -11.95 -13.85
N GLY A 145 0.94 -13.16 -14.41
CA GLY A 145 -0.25 -13.55 -15.16
C GLY A 145 -1.54 -13.58 -14.32
N LEU A 146 -1.46 -13.92 -13.03
CA LEU A 146 -2.60 -13.90 -12.12
C LEU A 146 -2.99 -12.45 -11.75
N VAL A 147 -1.99 -11.61 -11.48
CA VAL A 147 -2.19 -10.19 -11.18
C VAL A 147 -2.78 -9.46 -12.38
N ASP A 148 -2.25 -9.68 -13.58
CA ASP A 148 -2.73 -9.03 -14.80
C ASP A 148 -4.19 -9.44 -15.09
N ARG A 149 -4.52 -10.71 -14.89
CA ARG A 149 -5.91 -11.20 -14.97
C ARG A 149 -6.79 -10.52 -13.93
N PHE A 150 -6.40 -10.52 -12.66
CA PHE A 150 -7.17 -9.89 -11.60
C PHE A 150 -7.44 -8.40 -11.89
N LEU A 151 -6.41 -7.65 -12.28
CA LEU A 151 -6.55 -6.24 -12.62
C LEU A 151 -7.45 -6.03 -13.85
N HIS A 152 -7.36 -6.91 -14.86
CA HIS A 152 -8.27 -6.88 -16.00
C HIS A 152 -9.73 -7.06 -15.55
N GLU A 153 -10.04 -8.13 -14.83
CA GLU A 153 -11.40 -8.44 -14.35
C GLU A 153 -11.95 -7.35 -13.44
N LYS A 154 -11.12 -6.79 -12.55
CA LYS A 154 -11.48 -5.67 -11.65
C LYS A 154 -12.08 -4.46 -12.40
N HIS A 155 -11.73 -4.26 -13.66
CA HIS A 155 -12.21 -3.14 -14.48
C HIS A 155 -13.34 -3.50 -15.46
N HIS A 156 -13.49 -4.78 -15.82
CA HIS A 156 -14.34 -5.19 -16.94
C HIS A 156 -15.45 -6.18 -16.56
N ALA A 157 -15.31 -6.88 -15.44
CA ALA A 157 -16.20 -7.97 -15.05
C ALA A 157 -17.33 -7.52 -14.12
N GLN A 158 -18.34 -8.37 -13.93
CA GLN A 158 -19.38 -8.17 -12.93
C GLN A 158 -18.85 -8.46 -11.52
N PRO A 159 -19.48 -7.94 -10.44
CA PRO A 159 -18.95 -8.05 -9.08
C PRO A 159 -18.61 -9.49 -8.63
N PHE A 160 -19.39 -10.50 -9.02
CA PHE A 160 -19.10 -11.89 -8.67
C PHE A 160 -17.92 -12.48 -9.46
N ASP A 161 -17.71 -12.07 -10.70
CA ASP A 161 -16.55 -12.48 -11.50
C ASP A 161 -15.27 -11.81 -10.98
N GLN A 162 -15.37 -10.56 -10.52
CA GLN A 162 -14.29 -9.86 -9.82
C GLN A 162 -13.90 -10.58 -8.52
N LEU A 163 -14.89 -11.07 -7.75
CA LEU A 163 -14.65 -11.87 -6.55
C LEU A 163 -14.00 -13.23 -6.87
N ALA A 164 -14.35 -13.86 -7.98
CA ALA A 164 -13.70 -15.10 -8.43
C ALA A 164 -12.23 -14.86 -8.83
N ALA A 165 -11.94 -13.79 -9.56
CA ALA A 165 -10.57 -13.42 -9.91
C ALA A 165 -9.73 -13.09 -8.67
N LEU A 166 -10.34 -12.43 -7.67
CA LEU A 166 -9.72 -12.18 -6.37
C LEU A 166 -9.40 -13.48 -5.63
N GLU A 167 -10.32 -14.44 -5.61
CA GLU A 167 -10.09 -15.76 -4.97
C GLU A 167 -8.90 -16.48 -5.57
N ASP A 168 -8.83 -16.51 -6.91
CA ASP A 168 -7.73 -17.14 -7.64
C ASP A 168 -6.38 -16.55 -7.23
N LEU A 169 -6.29 -15.22 -7.13
CA LEU A 169 -5.09 -14.54 -6.65
C LEU A 169 -4.82 -14.86 -5.17
N ARG A 170 -5.83 -14.73 -4.31
CA ARG A 170 -5.69 -14.87 -2.85
C ARG A 170 -5.27 -16.28 -2.42
N ARG A 171 -5.71 -17.33 -3.12
CA ARG A 171 -5.27 -18.72 -2.88
C ARG A 171 -3.75 -18.89 -2.96
N HIS A 172 -3.06 -18.06 -3.75
CA HIS A 172 -1.61 -18.08 -3.85
C HIS A 172 -0.92 -17.22 -2.78
N LEU A 173 -1.63 -16.28 -2.16
CA LEU A 173 -1.06 -15.33 -1.18
C LEU A 173 -1.05 -15.86 0.26
N VAL A 174 -2.12 -16.55 0.68
CA VAL A 174 -2.38 -16.88 2.10
C VAL A 174 -1.20 -17.58 2.77
N THR A 175 -0.49 -18.44 2.03
CA THR A 175 0.65 -19.21 2.56
C THR A 175 1.91 -18.38 2.84
N ARG A 176 1.96 -17.10 2.45
CA ARG A 176 3.16 -16.25 2.50
C ARG A 176 2.99 -14.94 3.26
N THR A 177 1.79 -14.67 3.77
CA THR A 177 1.47 -13.40 4.45
C THR A 177 2.30 -13.16 5.72
N GLU A 178 2.77 -14.21 6.39
CA GLU A 178 3.64 -14.10 7.57
C GLU A 178 5.11 -13.87 7.24
N VAL A 179 5.51 -14.10 5.98
CA VAL A 179 6.91 -14.13 5.56
C VAL A 179 7.36 -12.78 5.00
N GLU A 180 6.50 -12.13 4.22
CA GLU A 180 6.83 -10.89 3.50
C GLU A 180 5.71 -9.84 3.64
N GLN A 181 6.08 -8.62 4.03
CA GLN A 181 5.15 -7.51 4.25
C GLN A 181 4.30 -7.20 3.02
N THR A 182 4.89 -7.26 1.82
CA THR A 182 4.24 -6.97 0.55
C THR A 182 3.05 -7.90 0.29
N TRP A 183 3.17 -9.17 0.64
CA TRP A 183 2.08 -10.16 0.52
C TRP A 183 0.96 -9.89 1.50
N LEU A 184 1.31 -9.56 2.74
CA LEU A 184 0.35 -9.17 3.77
C LEU A 184 -0.46 -7.94 3.37
N LEU A 185 0.21 -6.91 2.85
CA LEU A 185 -0.45 -5.68 2.41
C LEU A 185 -1.39 -5.94 1.24
N LEU A 186 -0.98 -6.74 0.26
CA LEU A 186 -1.86 -7.14 -0.85
C LEU A 186 -3.07 -7.93 -0.34
N ASP A 187 -2.89 -8.90 0.55
CA ASP A 187 -3.99 -9.66 1.15
C ASP A 187 -5.00 -8.76 1.88
N LEU A 188 -4.51 -7.75 2.59
CA LEU A 188 -5.36 -6.76 3.28
C LEU A 188 -6.12 -5.86 2.30
N GLU A 189 -5.50 -5.44 1.20
CA GLU A 189 -6.18 -4.68 0.15
C GLU A 189 -7.23 -5.52 -0.60
N LEU A 190 -6.95 -6.80 -0.85
CA LEU A 190 -7.91 -7.74 -1.43
C LEU A 190 -9.10 -7.95 -0.48
N GLU A 191 -8.86 -8.10 0.82
CA GLU A 191 -9.95 -8.19 1.81
C GLU A 191 -10.86 -6.95 1.73
N LYS A 192 -10.30 -5.74 1.76
CA LYS A 192 -11.07 -4.48 1.65
C LYS A 192 -11.87 -4.44 0.36
N TYR A 193 -11.25 -4.81 -0.76
CA TYR A 193 -11.91 -4.83 -2.06
C TYR A 193 -13.05 -5.85 -2.12
N ALA A 194 -12.87 -7.04 -1.54
CA ALA A 194 -13.92 -8.06 -1.45
C ALA A 194 -15.15 -7.53 -0.71
N PHE A 195 -14.97 -6.80 0.40
CA PHE A 195 -16.08 -6.16 1.12
C PHE A 195 -16.84 -5.15 0.26
N VAL A 196 -16.13 -4.31 -0.51
CA VAL A 196 -16.76 -3.36 -1.44
C VAL A 196 -17.58 -4.11 -2.49
N LYS A 197 -17.03 -5.16 -3.09
CA LYS A 197 -17.71 -5.94 -4.14
C LYS A 197 -18.87 -6.78 -3.64
N LEU A 198 -18.81 -7.26 -2.40
CA LEU A 198 -19.96 -7.86 -1.74
C LEU A 198 -21.09 -6.86 -1.56
N SER A 199 -20.78 -5.63 -1.10
CA SER A 199 -21.80 -4.58 -0.94
C SER A 199 -22.42 -4.19 -2.29
N GLU A 200 -21.62 -4.00 -3.33
CA GLU A 200 -22.12 -3.75 -4.69
C GLU A 200 -22.98 -4.91 -5.21
N GLY A 201 -22.52 -6.15 -4.98
CA GLY A 201 -23.25 -7.36 -5.34
C GLY A 201 -24.64 -7.38 -4.71
N VAL A 202 -24.73 -7.17 -3.39
CA VAL A 202 -25.99 -7.09 -2.63
C VAL A 202 -26.94 -6.02 -3.21
N ASN A 203 -26.43 -4.81 -3.44
CA ASN A 203 -27.24 -3.70 -3.96
C ASN A 203 -27.80 -4.00 -5.36
N ASN A 204 -27.03 -4.63 -6.24
CA ASN A 204 -27.48 -5.00 -7.59
C ASN A 204 -28.63 -6.01 -7.59
N LEU A 205 -28.81 -6.77 -6.50
CA LEU A 205 -29.87 -7.77 -6.37
C LEU A 205 -31.15 -7.25 -5.76
N GLU A 206 -31.08 -6.15 -5.00
CA GLU A 206 -32.29 -5.42 -4.61
C GLU A 206 -33.00 -4.86 -5.85
N HIS A 207 -32.28 -4.69 -6.95
CA HIS A 207 -32.74 -4.11 -8.20
C HIS A 207 -32.90 -5.12 -9.36
N GLY A 208 -32.61 -6.42 -9.16
CA GLY A 208 -32.56 -7.43 -10.22
C GLY A 208 -33.19 -8.79 -9.85
N HIS A 209 -33.43 -9.65 -10.86
CA HIS A 209 -33.91 -11.01 -10.65
C HIS A 209 -32.82 -11.90 -10.01
N ARG A 210 -33.16 -12.53 -8.87
CA ARG A 210 -32.27 -13.47 -8.18
C ARG A 210 -32.13 -14.76 -8.98
N ASP A 211 -30.97 -15.01 -9.56
CA ASP A 211 -30.61 -16.30 -10.16
C ASP A 211 -30.54 -17.40 -9.07
N ARG A 212 -30.78 -18.67 -9.44
CA ARG A 212 -30.79 -19.82 -8.51
C ARG A 212 -29.47 -19.98 -7.75
N ASP A 213 -28.35 -19.64 -8.39
CA ASP A 213 -27.02 -19.83 -7.82
C ASP A 213 -26.55 -18.65 -6.97
N TRP A 214 -27.40 -17.63 -6.80
CA TRP A 214 -27.02 -16.39 -6.15
C TRP A 214 -26.52 -16.61 -4.70
N TRP A 215 -27.27 -17.36 -3.89
CA TRP A 215 -26.89 -17.61 -2.50
C TRP A 215 -25.54 -18.32 -2.38
N GLN A 216 -25.22 -19.20 -3.34
CA GLN A 216 -23.92 -19.87 -3.38
C GLN A 216 -22.80 -18.88 -3.71
N ARG A 217 -23.02 -17.98 -4.68
CA ARG A 217 -22.04 -16.94 -5.04
C ARG A 217 -21.84 -15.93 -3.91
N LEU A 218 -22.90 -15.53 -3.21
CA LEU A 218 -22.83 -14.67 -2.03
C LEU A 218 -22.06 -15.36 -0.89
N LEU A 219 -22.43 -16.61 -0.56
CA LEU A 219 -21.76 -17.36 0.51
C LEU A 219 -20.27 -17.53 0.20
N ARG A 220 -19.93 -17.85 -1.05
CA ARG A 220 -18.54 -17.92 -1.51
C ARG A 220 -17.84 -16.57 -1.37
N GLY A 221 -18.46 -15.47 -1.80
CA GLY A 221 -17.90 -14.13 -1.63
C GLY A 221 -17.69 -13.75 -0.16
N LEU A 222 -18.63 -14.08 0.72
CA LEU A 222 -18.52 -13.86 2.17
C LEU A 222 -17.41 -14.72 2.77
N GLN A 223 -17.33 -15.98 2.39
CA GLN A 223 -16.20 -16.85 2.75
C GLN A 223 -14.89 -16.25 2.26
N LEU A 224 -14.83 -15.64 1.08
CA LEU A 224 -13.60 -14.99 0.61
C LEU A 224 -13.26 -13.71 1.36
N ALA A 225 -14.24 -12.92 1.77
CA ALA A 225 -13.98 -11.71 2.57
C ALA A 225 -13.63 -12.05 4.03
N LEU A 226 -14.16 -13.16 4.56
CA LEU A 226 -14.02 -13.58 5.95
C LEU A 226 -13.01 -14.70 6.16
N ALA A 227 -12.56 -15.39 5.12
CA ALA A 227 -11.53 -16.41 5.20
C ALA A 227 -10.23 -15.71 5.63
N GLN A 228 -9.84 -16.04 6.86
CA GLN A 228 -8.60 -15.61 7.50
C GLN A 228 -7.59 -16.73 7.39
#